data_AF-A0A935ITJ0-F1
#
_entry.id   AF-A0A935ITJ0-F1
#
_cell.length_a   1.000
_cell.length_b   1.000
_cell.length_c   1.000
_cell.angle_alpha   90.00
_cell.angle_beta   90.00
_cell.angle_gamma   90.00
#
_symmetry.space_group_name_H-M   'P 1'
#
loop_
_entity.id
_entity.type
_entity.pdbx_description
1 polymer ?
#
loop_
_entity_poly.entity_id
_entity_poly.type
_entity_poly.pdbx_seq_one_letter_code
_entity_poly.pdbx_strand_id
1 'polypeptide(L)'
;MSPSIAHVTYLVRDYDEAIAFFTEKLNFTLLEDTLLSDKKRWVLVAPQGGNGSALLLAKADSPEQSQHIGNQTGGRVAFFLHTDDFQRDHQSTFRYNRGLCKNTASQGYSQDWGPRPFGAGCMLSAKWFWMSFRHSHC
;
A
#
# COMPACT_ATOMS: atom_id res chain seq x y z
N MET A 1 -1.69 20.25 -21.32
CA MET A 1 -1.69 19.36 -20.14
C MET A 1 -0.25 18.98 -19.84
N SER A 2 0.15 18.94 -18.57
CA SER A 2 1.45 18.38 -18.18
C SER A 2 1.36 16.85 -18.11
N PRO A 3 2.42 16.10 -18.49
CA PRO A 3 2.42 14.65 -18.36
C PRO A 3 2.41 14.22 -16.87
N SER A 4 1.76 13.10 -16.58
CA SER A 4 1.66 12.52 -15.23
C SER A 4 1.53 10.99 -15.31
N ILE A 5 1.77 10.30 -14.18
CA ILE A 5 1.61 8.84 -14.08
C ILE A 5 0.14 8.57 -13.73
N ALA A 6 -0.65 8.09 -14.70
CA ALA A 6 -2.08 7.84 -14.51
C ALA A 6 -2.34 6.73 -13.47
N HIS A 7 -1.72 5.55 -13.68
CA HIS A 7 -1.87 4.39 -12.80
C HIS A 7 -0.52 3.68 -12.60
N VAL A 8 -0.38 2.95 -11.49
CA VAL A 8 0.75 2.04 -11.24
C VAL A 8 0.24 0.63 -10.96
N THR A 9 0.81 -0.36 -11.64
CA THR A 9 0.44 -1.77 -11.46
C THR A 9 0.84 -2.29 -10.07
N TYR A 10 -0.09 -3.00 -9.41
CA TYR A 10 0.15 -3.75 -8.19
C TYR A 10 -0.28 -5.21 -8.40
N LEU A 11 0.65 -6.14 -8.21
CA LEU A 11 0.49 -7.56 -8.52
C LEU A 11 -0.17 -8.30 -7.34
N VAL A 12 -1.32 -8.93 -7.60
CA VAL A 12 -2.18 -9.58 -6.59
C VAL A 12 -2.40 -11.06 -6.88
N ARG A 13 -2.72 -11.84 -5.84
CA ARG A 13 -3.11 -13.26 -5.98
C ARG A 13 -4.51 -13.40 -6.56
N ASP A 14 -5.43 -12.57 -6.09
CA ASP A 14 -6.82 -12.57 -6.49
C ASP A 14 -7.40 -11.14 -6.48
N TYR A 15 -8.40 -10.89 -7.31
CA TYR A 15 -9.04 -9.57 -7.40
C TYR A 15 -9.90 -9.29 -6.16
N ASP A 16 -10.72 -10.24 -5.73
CA ASP A 16 -11.71 -10.01 -4.67
C ASP A 16 -11.03 -9.96 -3.28
N GLU A 17 -9.98 -10.79 -3.07
CA GLU A 17 -9.07 -10.68 -1.91
C GLU A 17 -8.43 -9.28 -1.82
N ALA A 18 -7.96 -8.74 -2.95
CA ALA A 18 -7.25 -7.48 -2.99
C ALA A 18 -8.18 -6.25 -2.92
N ILE A 19 -9.34 -6.28 -3.60
CA ILE A 19 -10.35 -5.22 -3.51
C ILE A 19 -10.77 -5.04 -2.05
N ALA A 20 -11.19 -6.12 -1.38
CA ALA A 20 -11.58 -6.07 0.03
C ALA A 20 -10.45 -5.58 0.94
N PHE A 21 -9.19 -5.95 0.67
CA PHE A 21 -8.05 -5.39 1.40
C PHE A 21 -7.93 -3.86 1.21
N PHE A 22 -7.91 -3.36 -0.02
CA PHE A 22 -7.75 -1.93 -0.26
C PHE A 22 -8.94 -1.11 0.25
N THR A 23 -10.18 -1.54 0.00
CA THR A 23 -11.39 -0.80 0.40
C THR A 23 -11.69 -0.92 1.90
N GLU A 24 -11.63 -2.12 2.49
CA GLU A 24 -12.03 -2.34 3.89
C GLU A 24 -10.90 -2.19 4.91
N LYS A 25 -9.63 -2.30 4.49
CA LYS A 25 -8.46 -2.25 5.40
C LYS A 25 -7.59 -1.01 5.24
N LEU A 26 -7.52 -0.43 4.05
CA LEU A 26 -6.82 0.83 3.81
C LEU A 26 -7.78 2.01 3.52
N ASN A 27 -9.09 1.78 3.51
CA ASN A 27 -10.12 2.80 3.25
C ASN A 27 -9.90 3.52 1.89
N PHE A 28 -9.49 2.77 0.86
CA PHE A 28 -9.39 3.25 -0.51
C PHE A 28 -10.76 3.20 -1.19
N THR A 29 -10.97 4.04 -2.19
CA THR A 29 -12.12 3.97 -3.11
C THR A 29 -11.80 3.01 -4.25
N LEU A 30 -12.73 2.09 -4.55
CA LEU A 30 -12.76 1.36 -5.83
C LEU A 30 -13.26 2.34 -6.90
N LEU A 31 -12.40 2.69 -7.85
CA LEU A 31 -12.71 3.61 -8.94
C LEU A 31 -13.35 2.88 -10.14
N GLU A 32 -12.90 1.65 -10.40
CA GLU A 32 -13.36 0.83 -11.53
C GLU A 32 -13.14 -0.66 -11.21
N ASP A 33 -14.10 -1.52 -11.59
CA ASP A 33 -13.91 -2.96 -11.78
C ASP A 33 -14.63 -3.38 -13.08
N THR A 34 -13.90 -3.43 -14.18
CA THR A 34 -14.41 -3.73 -15.53
C THR A 34 -13.89 -5.09 -16.00
N LEU A 35 -14.79 -6.02 -16.34
CA LEU A 35 -14.42 -7.32 -16.90
C LEU A 35 -13.88 -7.16 -18.33
N LEU A 36 -12.63 -7.56 -18.57
CA LEU A 36 -12.00 -7.54 -19.91
C LEU A 36 -12.06 -8.92 -20.60
N SER A 37 -12.06 -10.00 -19.82
CA SER A 37 -12.31 -11.39 -20.26
C SER A 37 -12.61 -12.27 -19.05
N ASP A 38 -13.04 -13.52 -19.28
CA ASP A 38 -13.40 -14.53 -18.27
C ASP A 38 -12.45 -14.66 -17.05
N LYS A 39 -11.18 -14.26 -17.22
CA LYS A 39 -10.13 -14.36 -16.19
C LYS A 39 -9.46 -13.03 -15.85
N LYS A 40 -9.77 -11.94 -16.56
CA LYS A 40 -9.07 -10.65 -16.44
C LYS A 40 -10.07 -9.52 -16.20
N ARG A 41 -9.91 -8.85 -15.06
CA ARG A 41 -10.57 -7.58 -14.74
C ARG A 41 -9.57 -6.43 -14.83
N TRP A 42 -10.08 -5.23 -15.12
CA TRP A 42 -9.40 -3.95 -15.00
C TRP A 42 -9.91 -3.28 -13.74
N VAL A 43 -9.06 -3.26 -12.70
CA VAL A 43 -9.46 -2.89 -11.33
C VAL A 43 -8.59 -1.75 -10.85
N LEU A 44 -9.19 -0.59 -10.60
CA LEU A 44 -8.51 0.62 -10.15
C LEU A 44 -8.94 0.97 -8.73
N VAL A 45 -7.98 1.12 -7.81
CA VAL A 45 -8.21 1.59 -6.43
C VAL A 45 -7.33 2.79 -6.10
N ALA A 46 -7.84 3.75 -5.33
CA ALA A 46 -7.09 4.94 -4.92
C ALA A 46 -7.45 5.41 -3.50
N PRO A 47 -6.55 6.09 -2.77
CA PRO A 47 -6.87 6.73 -1.50
C PRO A 47 -8.06 7.71 -1.63
N GLN A 48 -8.93 7.75 -0.63
CA GLN A 48 -10.05 8.70 -0.60
C GLN A 48 -9.56 10.14 -0.70
N GLY A 49 -10.23 10.96 -1.54
CA GLY A 49 -9.84 12.34 -1.82
C GLY A 49 -8.53 12.52 -2.63
N GLY A 50 -7.90 11.43 -3.08
CA GLY A 50 -6.59 11.47 -3.73
C GLY A 50 -6.62 11.99 -5.18
N ASN A 51 -6.10 13.20 -5.40
CA ASN A 51 -5.79 13.74 -6.73
C ASN A 51 -4.48 13.14 -7.34
N GLY A 52 -4.24 11.86 -7.11
CA GLY A 52 -2.98 11.17 -7.40
C GLY A 52 -3.12 10.01 -8.38
N SER A 53 -2.04 9.22 -8.53
CA SER A 53 -2.05 8.00 -9.33
C SER A 53 -2.84 6.89 -8.63
N ALA A 54 -3.67 6.15 -9.38
CA ALA A 54 -4.38 4.99 -8.86
C ALA A 54 -3.54 3.70 -8.95
N LEU A 55 -3.81 2.73 -8.08
CA LEU A 55 -3.24 1.38 -8.20
C LEU A 55 -4.12 0.55 -9.14
N LEU A 56 -3.51 0.03 -10.21
CA LEU A 56 -4.10 -0.98 -11.08
C LEU A 56 -3.81 -2.35 -10.49
N LEU A 57 -4.82 -3.01 -9.94
CA LEU A 57 -4.69 -4.36 -9.39
C LEU A 57 -4.61 -5.35 -10.56
N ALA A 58 -3.46 -6.00 -10.73
CA ALA A 58 -3.23 -7.02 -11.75
C ALA A 58 -3.14 -8.39 -11.08
N LYS A 59 -4.10 -9.28 -11.37
CA LYS A 59 -4.04 -10.67 -10.90
C LYS A 59 -2.94 -11.43 -11.64
N ALA A 60 -2.08 -12.13 -10.91
CA ALA A 60 -1.04 -12.95 -11.49
C ALA A 60 -1.64 -14.11 -12.32
N ASP A 61 -1.20 -14.28 -13.56
CA ASP A 61 -1.64 -15.34 -14.48
C ASP A 61 -0.62 -16.48 -14.66
N SER A 62 0.63 -16.30 -14.19
CA SER A 62 1.71 -17.28 -14.32
C SER A 62 2.37 -17.68 -12.96
N PRO A 63 3.03 -18.85 -12.89
CA PRO A 63 3.80 -19.26 -11.70
C PRO A 63 5.00 -18.34 -11.40
N GLU A 64 5.54 -17.66 -12.42
CA GLU A 64 6.62 -16.69 -12.29
C GLU A 64 6.11 -15.39 -11.66
N GLN A 65 5.04 -14.80 -12.21
CA GLN A 65 4.37 -13.64 -11.60
C GLN A 65 3.94 -13.93 -10.15
N SER A 66 3.45 -15.15 -9.88
CA SER A 66 3.05 -15.57 -8.54
C SER A 66 4.18 -15.49 -7.50
N GLN A 67 5.45 -15.63 -7.91
CA GLN A 67 6.62 -15.46 -7.03
C GLN A 67 6.96 -13.99 -6.76
N HIS A 68 6.47 -13.06 -7.59
CA HIS A 68 6.65 -11.62 -7.43
C HIS A 68 5.52 -10.93 -6.65
N ILE A 69 4.42 -11.64 -6.33
CA ILE A 69 3.40 -11.14 -5.40
C ILE A 69 4.09 -10.85 -4.06
N GLY A 70 4.10 -9.58 -3.65
CA GLY A 70 4.82 -9.15 -2.45
C GLY A 70 6.35 -9.00 -2.59
N ASN A 71 6.91 -9.12 -3.80
CA ASN A 71 8.32 -8.77 -4.08
C ASN A 71 8.52 -8.01 -5.41
N GLN A 72 7.45 -7.42 -5.93
CA GLN A 72 7.36 -6.62 -7.15
C GLN A 72 8.32 -5.41 -7.25
N THR A 73 8.99 -5.03 -6.15
CA THR A 73 10.00 -3.96 -6.10
C THR A 73 11.36 -4.43 -5.57
N GLY A 74 11.66 -5.74 -5.62
CA GLY A 74 12.99 -6.28 -5.28
C GLY A 74 13.43 -5.94 -3.85
N GLY A 75 12.53 -6.06 -2.88
CA GLY A 75 12.78 -5.72 -1.47
C GLY A 75 12.89 -4.23 -1.15
N ARG A 76 12.66 -3.32 -2.09
CA ARG A 76 12.64 -1.85 -1.84
C ARG A 76 11.21 -1.34 -1.58
N VAL A 77 11.10 -0.21 -0.87
CA VAL A 77 9.81 0.49 -0.68
C VAL A 77 9.27 0.93 -2.04
N ALA A 78 8.01 0.55 -2.34
CA ALA A 78 7.34 0.84 -3.61
C ALA A 78 6.64 2.21 -3.62
N PHE A 79 5.89 2.50 -2.56
CA PHE A 79 4.97 3.62 -2.51
C PHE A 79 5.05 4.35 -1.17
N PHE A 80 4.81 5.65 -1.23
CA PHE A 80 4.60 6.52 -0.09
C PHE A 80 3.20 7.12 -0.18
N LEU A 81 2.35 6.90 0.82
CA LEU A 81 1.13 7.70 0.97
C LEU A 81 1.44 8.93 1.82
N HIS A 82 0.81 10.04 1.45
CA HIS A 82 0.75 11.25 2.27
C HIS A 82 -0.64 11.34 2.90
N THR A 83 -0.72 11.65 4.19
CA THR A 83 -1.97 11.87 4.92
C THR A 83 -1.86 13.14 5.76
N ASP A 84 -3.01 13.72 6.07
CA ASP A 84 -3.22 14.78 7.07
C ASP A 84 -3.29 14.23 8.50
N ASP A 85 -3.88 13.04 8.71
CA ASP A 85 -4.06 12.42 10.03
C ASP A 85 -3.61 10.95 10.03
N PHE A 86 -2.38 10.74 10.49
CA PHE A 86 -1.82 9.41 10.70
C PHE A 86 -2.58 8.59 11.75
N GLN A 87 -3.14 9.21 12.80
CA GLN A 87 -3.83 8.43 13.84
C GLN A 87 -5.16 7.88 13.35
N ARG A 88 -5.94 8.65 12.59
CA ARG A 88 -7.17 8.22 11.92
C ARG A 88 -6.90 7.02 11.00
N ASP A 89 -5.93 7.16 10.09
CA ASP A 89 -5.66 6.18 9.04
C ASP A 89 -4.91 4.93 9.55
N HIS A 90 -4.08 5.10 10.58
CA HIS A 90 -3.55 3.96 11.33
C HIS A 90 -4.66 3.23 12.10
N GLN A 91 -5.59 3.94 12.75
CA GLN A 91 -6.68 3.31 13.50
C GLN A 91 -7.65 2.54 12.62
N SER A 92 -8.02 3.03 11.43
CA SER A 92 -8.87 2.25 10.50
C SER A 92 -8.21 0.91 10.15
N THR A 93 -6.95 0.96 9.72
CA THR A 93 -6.12 -0.21 9.42
C THR A 93 -6.02 -1.17 10.61
N PHE A 94 -5.69 -0.66 11.80
CA PHE A 94 -5.44 -1.48 12.99
C PHE A 94 -6.72 -2.06 13.62
N ARG A 95 -7.87 -1.38 13.49
CA ARG A 95 -9.16 -1.85 14.05
C ARG A 95 -9.62 -3.17 13.44
N TYR A 96 -9.40 -3.36 12.13
CA TYR A 96 -9.71 -4.61 11.41
C TYR A 96 -8.66 -5.71 11.68
N ASN A 97 -7.37 -5.35 11.81
CA ASN A 97 -6.26 -6.31 11.81
C ASN A 97 -6.11 -7.17 13.09
N ARG A 98 -7.08 -7.10 14.02
CA ARG A 98 -7.08 -7.68 15.37
C ARG A 98 -7.08 -9.22 15.43
N GLY A 99 -7.03 -9.91 14.28
CA GLY A 99 -6.95 -11.37 14.17
C GLY A 99 -5.72 -11.90 13.42
N LEU A 100 -4.86 -11.04 12.86
CA LEU A 100 -3.77 -11.45 11.94
C LEU A 100 -2.35 -11.35 12.53
N CYS A 101 -2.21 -11.13 13.83
CA CYS A 101 -0.92 -11.10 14.52
C CYS A 101 -0.71 -12.32 15.43
N LYS A 102 -0.16 -13.40 14.86
CA LYS A 102 0.64 -14.39 15.61
C LYS A 102 2.02 -14.51 14.95
N ASN A 103 3.04 -14.08 15.68
CA ASN A 103 4.47 -14.28 15.42
C ASN A 103 5.03 -13.73 14.09
N THR A 104 5.28 -12.42 14.04
CA THR A 104 6.43 -11.87 13.28
C THR A 104 7.50 -11.46 14.30
N ALA A 105 8.63 -12.17 14.32
CA ALA A 105 9.70 -11.92 15.29
C ALA A 105 10.44 -10.61 15.01
N SER A 106 10.74 -9.85 16.06
CA SER A 106 11.46 -8.57 16.00
C SER A 106 12.97 -8.77 15.82
N GLN A 107 13.41 -9.17 14.62
CA GLN A 107 14.81 -9.02 14.21
C GLN A 107 15.00 -7.67 13.53
N GLY A 108 15.62 -6.72 14.24
CA GLY A 108 15.88 -5.37 13.73
C GLY A 108 16.99 -5.37 12.68
N TYR A 109 16.71 -4.80 11.50
CA TYR A 109 17.72 -4.57 10.48
C TYR A 109 18.43 -3.24 10.73
N SER A 110 19.51 -3.29 11.52
CA SER A 110 20.34 -2.11 11.81
C SER A 110 21.20 -1.75 10.59
N GLN A 111 20.81 -0.70 9.86
CA GLN A 111 21.75 0.09 9.07
C GLN A 111 21.81 1.50 9.67
N ASP A 112 23.02 1.88 10.05
CA ASP A 112 23.29 3.12 10.79
C ASP A 112 23.23 4.33 9.85
N TRP A 113 22.14 5.09 9.95
CA TRP A 113 21.98 6.36 9.24
C TRP A 113 22.22 7.50 10.23
N GLY A 114 23.41 8.10 10.12
CA GLY A 114 23.85 9.20 10.97
C GLY A 114 22.86 10.37 11.04
N PRO A 115 22.96 11.20 12.11
CA PRO A 115 21.87 12.04 12.58
C PRO A 115 21.40 13.06 11.54
N ARG A 116 20.13 12.93 11.14
CA ARG A 116 19.35 14.03 10.56
C ARG A 116 18.34 14.54 11.59
N PRO A 117 18.16 15.86 11.74
CA PRO A 117 17.20 16.39 12.69
C PRO A 117 15.78 16.13 12.21
N PHE A 118 15.00 15.32 12.93
CA PHE A 118 13.57 15.53 13.26
C PHE A 118 13.09 14.44 14.24
N GLY A 119 12.02 14.74 14.98
CA GLY A 119 11.61 14.07 16.22
C GLY A 119 11.48 12.53 16.20
N ALA A 120 11.68 11.94 17.38
CA ALA A 120 11.57 10.51 17.60
C ALA A 120 10.14 9.99 17.39
N GLY A 121 10.00 8.86 16.67
CA GLY A 121 8.76 8.12 16.48
C GLY A 121 9.02 6.63 16.57
N CYS A 122 8.17 5.88 17.26
CA CYS A 122 8.40 4.45 17.52
C CYS A 122 8.17 3.61 16.25
N MET A 123 9.11 2.69 15.95
CA MET A 123 9.17 1.98 14.68
C MET A 123 8.41 0.65 14.72
N LEU A 124 7.21 0.60 14.13
CA LEU A 124 6.49 -0.64 13.85
C LEU A 124 6.73 -1.08 12.39
N SER A 125 7.39 -2.23 12.21
CA SER A 125 7.68 -2.78 10.88
C SER A 125 6.47 -3.55 10.32
N ALA A 126 5.61 -2.84 9.60
CA ALA A 126 4.81 -3.44 8.54
C ALA A 126 5.66 -3.45 7.25
N LYS A 127 5.70 -4.59 6.54
CA LYS A 127 6.56 -4.74 5.34
C LYS A 127 6.03 -4.01 4.09
N TRP A 128 5.00 -3.19 4.27
CA TRP A 128 4.24 -2.47 3.24
C TRP A 128 3.87 -1.10 3.79
N PHE A 129 3.90 -0.08 2.92
CA PHE A 129 3.70 1.34 3.24
C PHE A 129 4.81 1.98 4.10
N TRP A 130 5.25 3.17 3.67
CA TRP A 130 5.92 4.15 4.52
C TRP A 130 5.17 5.47 4.30
N MET A 131 4.70 6.13 5.35
CA MET A 131 4.05 7.43 5.22
C MET A 131 5.10 8.53 5.42
N SER A 132 5.20 9.42 4.45
CA SER A 132 6.15 10.55 4.49
C SER A 132 5.43 11.82 4.88
N PHE A 133 5.82 12.42 6.00
CA PHE A 133 5.14 13.56 6.60
C PHE A 133 5.73 14.90 6.11
N ARG A 134 4.88 15.88 5.80
CA ARG A 134 5.28 17.29 5.66
C ARG A 134 4.60 18.12 6.74
N HIS A 135 5.34 18.43 7.81
CA HIS A 135 4.87 19.38 8.83
C HIS A 135 4.52 20.72 8.17
N SER A 136 3.28 21.15 8.37
CA SER A 136 2.79 22.51 8.08
C SER A 136 2.28 23.05 9.41
N HIS A 137 2.68 24.27 9.76
CA HIS A 137 2.61 24.77 11.14
C HIS A 137 1.17 24.88 11.69
N CYS A 138 0.98 24.41 12.92
CA CYS A 138 0.57 25.27 14.04
C CYS A 138 1.03 24.65 15.38
#